data_AF-A0A3D5R527-F1
#
_entry.id   AF-A0A3D5R527-F1
#
_cell.length_a   1.000
_cell.length_b   1.000
_cell.length_c   1.000
_cell.angle_alpha   90.00
_cell.angle_beta   90.00
_cell.angle_gamma   90.00
#
_symmetry.space_group_name_H-M   'P 1'
#
loop_
_entity.id
_entity.type
_entity.pdbx_description
1 polymer ?
#
loop_
_entity_poly.entity_id
_entity_poly.type
_entity_poly.pdbx_seq_one_letter_code
_entity_poly.pdbx_strand_id
1 'polypeptide(L)' 'EVPKYKKVHETYAPRGLVVIYINIMEPASKVARFAKANALPYRTLLDEDGREANKYNVVGVPMIM' A
#
# COMPACT_ATOMS: atom_id res chain seq x y z
N GLU A 1 -5.62 -10.37 0.37
CA GLU A 1 -4.20 -10.27 -0.05
C GLU A 1 -3.26 -9.80 1.06
N VAL A 2 -3.68 -8.86 1.92
CA VAL A 2 -2.91 -8.31 3.04
C VAL A 2 -2.06 -9.32 3.84
N PRO A 3 -2.55 -10.51 4.24
CA PRO A 3 -1.73 -11.46 5.01
C PRO A 3 -0.49 -11.97 4.26
N LYS A 4 -0.55 -12.11 2.93
CA LYS A 4 0.60 -12.52 2.12
C LYS A 4 1.67 -11.43 2.09
N TYR A 5 1.26 -10.16 1.89
CA TYR A 5 2.20 -9.04 1.84
C TYR A 5 2.85 -8.74 3.19
N LYS A 6 2.12 -8.95 4.30
CA LYS A 6 2.70 -8.89 5.65
C LYS A 6 3.86 -9.86 5.80
N LYS A 7 3.66 -11.12 5.42
CA LYS A 7 4.70 -12.16 5.50
C LYS A 7 5.92 -11.85 4.62
N VAL A 8 5.69 -11.30 3.43
CA VAL A 8 6.79 -10.83 2.55
C VAL A 8 7.56 -9.69 3.21
N HIS A 9 6.86 -8.66 3.72
CA HIS A 9 7.49 -7.55 4.42
C HIS A 9 8.31 -8.04 5.62
N GLU A 10 7.75 -8.89 6.47
CA GLU A 10 8.45 -9.44 7.65
C GLU A 10 9.72 -10.23 7.27
N THR A 11 9.67 -11.00 6.18
CA THR A 11 10.79 -11.84 5.73
C THR A 11 11.93 -11.02 5.13
N TYR A 12 11.61 -9.97 4.38
CA TYR A 12 12.57 -9.26 3.54
C TYR A 12 12.89 -7.84 4.02
N ALA A 13 12.10 -7.25 4.93
CA ALA A 13 12.42 -5.94 5.52
C ALA A 13 13.79 -5.91 6.20
N PRO A 14 14.21 -6.94 6.98
CA PRO A 14 15.57 -6.99 7.51
C PRO A 14 16.66 -7.11 6.43
N ARG A 15 16.28 -7.49 5.21
CA ARG A 15 17.17 -7.65 4.05
C ARG A 15 17.16 -6.42 3.13
N GLY A 16 16.52 -5.33 3.57
CA GLY A 16 16.45 -4.06 2.85
C GLY A 16 15.23 -3.90 1.94
N LEU A 17 14.26 -4.82 1.94
CA LEU A 17 13.02 -4.61 1.20
C LEU A 17 12.18 -3.53 1.87
N VAL A 18 11.82 -2.49 1.11
CA VAL A 18 10.89 -1.46 1.54
C VAL A 18 9.56 -1.68 0.83
N VAL A 19 8.49 -1.83 1.59
CA VAL A 19 7.12 -1.91 1.05
C VAL A 19 6.42 -0.58 1.30
N ILE A 20 5.84 0.00 0.25
CA ILE A 20 5.02 1.20 0.32
C ILE A 20 3.66 0.87 -0.26
N TYR A 21 2.61 1.06 0.52
CA TYR A 21 1.24 0.81 0.10
C TYR A 21 0.57 2.14 -0.27
N ILE A 22 0.26 2.34 -1.54
CA ILE A 22 -0.38 3.57 -2.04
C ILE A 22 -1.86 3.29 -2.30
N ASN A 23 -2.76 3.99 -1.61
CA ASN A 23 -4.19 3.95 -1.87
C ASN A 23 -4.54 5.07 -2.84
N ILE A 24 -5.32 4.75 -3.88
CA ILE A 24 -5.59 5.67 -4.99
C ILE A 24 -7.06 6.08 -4.93
N MET A 25 -7.33 7.39 -4.89
CA MET A 25 -8.65 8.02 -4.95
C MET A 25 -9.67 7.45 -3.94
N GLU A 26 -9.21 7.05 -2.76
CA GLU A 26 -10.04 6.53 -1.67
C GLU A 26 -10.15 7.57 -0.53
N PRO A 27 -11.29 7.67 0.17
CA PRO A 27 -11.39 8.59 1.30
C PRO A 27 -10.37 8.27 2.40
N ALA A 28 -9.65 9.30 2.87
CA ALA A 28 -8.62 9.15 3.91
C ALA A 28 -9.13 8.41 5.17
N SER A 29 -10.37 8.66 5.57
CA SER A 29 -11.02 7.99 6.71
C SER A 29 -11.15 6.47 6.52
N LYS A 30 -11.47 6.03 5.30
CA LYS A 30 -11.59 4.61 4.95
C LYS A 30 -10.21 3.94 4.93
N VAL A 31 -9.21 4.60 4.36
CA VAL A 31 -7.82 4.10 4.31
C VAL A 31 -7.22 4.01 5.71
N ALA A 32 -7.38 5.04 6.53
CA ALA A 32 -6.91 5.03 7.92
C ALA A 32 -7.57 3.93 8.74
N ARG A 33 -8.89 3.74 8.60
CA ARG A 33 -9.62 2.64 9.25
C ARG A 33 -9.12 1.29 8.79
N PHE A 34 -8.89 1.10 7.49
CA PHE A 34 -8.39 -0.15 6.93
C PHE A 34 -6.97 -0.47 7.41
N ALA A 35 -6.07 0.52 7.39
CA ALA A 35 -4.69 0.36 7.84
C ALA A 35 -4.61 0.00 9.33
N LYS A 36 -5.44 0.65 10.16
CA LYS A 36 -5.55 0.35 11.59
C LYS A 36 -6.16 -1.03 11.85
N ALA A 37 -7.29 -1.35 11.20
CA ALA A 37 -7.97 -2.64 11.36
C ALA A 37 -7.09 -3.82 10.93
N ASN A 38 -6.27 -3.62 9.91
CA ASN A 38 -5.36 -4.64 9.41
C ASN A 38 -3.96 -4.55 9.99
N ALA A 39 -3.64 -3.62 10.90
CA ALA A 39 -2.31 -3.42 11.48
C ALA A 39 -1.18 -3.56 10.43
N LEU A 40 -1.22 -2.73 9.39
CA LEU A 40 -0.25 -2.81 8.30
C LEU A 40 1.15 -2.43 8.80
N PRO A 41 2.17 -3.31 8.67
CA PRO A 41 3.51 -3.06 9.21
C PRO A 41 4.37 -2.16 8.31
N TYR A 42 3.84 -1.73 7.17
CA TYR A 42 4.54 -0.96 6.14
C TYR A 42 3.87 0.41 5.91
N ARG A 43 4.65 1.35 5.38
CA ARG A 43 4.21 2.74 5.18
C ARG A 43 3.02 2.78 4.21
N THR A 44 1.93 3.40 4.65
CA THR A 44 0.73 3.61 3.84
C THR A 44 0.66 5.07 3.40
N LEU A 45 0.52 5.29 2.09
CA LEU A 45 0.32 6.59 1.46
C LEU A 45 -1.08 6.67 0.87
N LEU A 46 -1.55 7.90 0.71
CA LEU A 46 -2.81 8.21 0.06
C LEU A 46 -2.53 9.13 -1.12
N ASP A 47 -2.92 8.69 -2.30
CA ASP A 47 -2.96 9.44 -3.55
C ASP A 47 -4.41 9.89 -3.78
N GLU A 48 -4.74 11.09 -3.30
CA GLU A 48 -6.12 11.59 -3.28
C GLU A 48 -6.67 11.87 -4.69
N ASP A 49 -5.80 12.21 -5.64
CA ASP A 49 -6.17 12.65 -6.99
C ASP A 49 -5.65 11.73 -8.12
N GLY A 50 -4.98 10.63 -7.78
CA GLY A 50 -4.51 9.64 -8.73
C GLY A 50 -3.29 10.08 -9.55
N ARG A 51 -2.65 11.21 -9.19
CA ARG A 51 -1.50 11.71 -9.94
C ARG A 51 -0.29 10.80 -9.84
N GLU A 52 -0.05 10.20 -8.68
CA GLU A 52 1.06 9.26 -8.50
C GLU A 52 0.76 7.96 -9.25
N ALA A 53 -0.47 7.43 -9.16
CA ALA A 53 -0.90 6.27 -9.93
C ALA A 53 -0.69 6.43 -11.44
N ASN A 54 -1.02 7.61 -11.98
CA ASN A 54 -0.83 7.91 -13.40
C ASN A 54 0.65 7.94 -13.79
N LYS A 55 1.54 8.49 -12.95
CA LYS A 55 3.00 8.49 -13.22
C LYS A 55 3.57 7.08 -13.31
N TYR A 56 3.03 6.15 -12.52
CA TYR A 56 3.43 4.74 -12.53
C TYR A 56 2.67 3.88 -13.55
N ASN A 57 1.84 4.49 -14.41
CA ASN A 57 0.99 3.80 -15.40
C ASN A 57 0.16 2.68 -14.77
N VAL A 58 -0.41 2.94 -13.58
CA VAL A 58 -1.28 1.98 -12.89
C VAL A 58 -2.56 1.81 -13.70
N VAL A 59 -2.76 0.60 -14.25
CA VAL A 59 -3.94 0.25 -15.07
C VAL A 59 -5.05 -0.45 -14.28
N GLY A 60 -4.75 -0.92 -13.07
CA GLY A 60 -5.70 -1.64 -12.21
C GLY A 60 -5.15 -1.85 -10.79
N VAL A 61 -6.04 -2.20 -9.86
CA VAL A 61 -5.71 -2.37 -8.43
C VAL A 61 -6.13 -3.79 -7.99
N PRO A 62 -5.27 -4.56 -7.30
CA PRO A 62 -3.90 -4.23 -6.89
C PRO A 62 -2.85 -4.44 -8.00
N MET A 63 -1.79 -3.63 -7.96
CA MET A 63 -0.62 -3.73 -8.82
C MET A 63 0.65 -3.71 -7.95
N ILE A 64 1.67 -4.47 -8.35
CA ILE A 64 2.98 -4.53 -7.70
C ILE A 64 4.03 -4.26 -8.77
N MET A 65 5.05 -3.47 -8.43
CA MET A 65 6.20 -3.15 -9.26
C MET A 65 7.50 -3.30 -8.49
#